data_AF-A0A3D8UHR9-F1
#
_entry.id   AF-A0A3D8UHR9-F1
#
_cell.length_a   1.000
_cell.length_b   1.000
_cell.length_c   1.000
_cell.angle_alpha   90.00
_cell.angle_beta   90.00
_cell.angle_gamma   90.00
#
_symmetry.space_group_name_H-M   'P 1'
#
loop_
_entity.id
_entity.type
_entity.pdbx_description
1 polymer ?
#
loop_
_entity_poly.entity_id
_entity_poly.type
_entity_poly.pdbx_seq_one_letter_code
_entity_poly.pdbx_strand_id
1 'polypeptide(L)' 'MTNNLPVNWEYVNLDKLLDIQSGFAFESEKFSKDKGTQLIRIRDLKNGFSTKVLFNGEFNKDYLVNSGEY' A
#
# COMPACT_ATOMS: atom_id res chain seq x y z
N MET A 1 -24.71 10.85 -24.38
CA MET A 1 -23.64 9.84 -24.24
C MET A 1 -24.31 8.50 -24.07
N THR A 2 -24.16 7.58 -25.02
CA THR A 2 -24.72 6.23 -24.95
C THR A 2 -23.79 5.36 -24.09
N ASN A 3 -24.28 4.90 -22.94
CA ASN A 3 -23.56 3.97 -22.06
C ASN A 3 -23.46 2.60 -22.75
N ASN A 4 -22.25 2.20 -23.14
CA ASN A 4 -21.92 0.86 -23.64
C ASN A 4 -21.26 0.04 -22.52
N LEU A 5 -22.02 -0.33 -21.49
CA LEU A 5 -21.56 -1.32 -20.51
C LEU A 5 -21.98 -2.72 -20.96
N PRO A 6 -21.17 -3.76 -20.72
CA PRO A 6 -21.59 -5.14 -20.91
C PRO A 6 -22.85 -5.48 -20.10
N VAL A 7 -23.56 -6.52 -20.53
CA VAL A 7 -24.72 -7.05 -19.79
C VAL A 7 -24.31 -7.37 -18.35
N ASN A 8 -25.10 -6.91 -17.38
CA ASN A 8 -24.89 -7.02 -15.92
C ASN A 8 -23.75 -6.19 -15.31
N TRP A 9 -23.21 -5.20 -16.04
CA TRP A 9 -22.26 -4.25 -15.47
C TRP A 9 -22.95 -2.95 -15.06
N GLU A 10 -22.51 -2.40 -13.93
CA GLU A 10 -22.96 -1.11 -13.45
C GLU A 10 -21.78 -0.23 -13.05
N TYR A 11 -21.99 1.08 -13.06
CA TYR A 11 -21.08 2.00 -12.38
C TYR A 11 -21.41 2.00 -10.90
N VAL A 12 -20.40 1.73 -10.07
CA VAL A 12 -20.52 1.77 -8.62
C VAL A 12 -19.44 2.69 -8.06
N ASN A 13 -19.76 3.39 -6.98
CA ASN A 13 -18.78 4.19 -6.27
C ASN A 13 -17.74 3.28 -5.61
N LEU A 14 -16.48 3.70 -5.67
CA LEU A 14 -15.35 2.90 -5.19
C LEU A 14 -15.40 2.66 -3.67
N ASP A 15 -15.97 3.61 -2.92
CA ASP A 15 -16.20 3.52 -1.47
C ASP A 15 -17.14 2.38 -1.05
N LYS A 16 -17.97 1.86 -1.97
CA LYS A 16 -18.81 0.68 -1.73
C LYS A 16 -18.07 -0.64 -1.93
N LEU A 17 -16.89 -0.61 -2.54
CA LEU A 17 -16.12 -1.79 -2.91
C LEU A 17 -14.81 -1.93 -2.15
N LEU A 18 -14.27 -0.83 -1.61
CA LEU A 18 -12.94 -0.80 -1.01
C LEU A 18 -12.96 -0.11 0.36
N ASP A 19 -12.21 -0.68 1.30
CA ASP A 19 -11.81 -0.01 2.53
C ASP A 19 -10.49 0.74 2.30
N ILE A 20 -10.44 2.01 2.70
CA ILE A 20 -9.24 2.84 2.54
C ILE A 20 -8.35 2.69 3.78
N GLN A 21 -7.22 2.00 3.62
CA GLN A 21 -6.14 2.02 4.61
C GLN A 21 -5.17 3.17 4.32
N SER A 22 -5.13 4.16 5.21
CA SER A 22 -4.11 5.23 5.16
C SER A 22 -2.79 4.74 5.74
N GLY A 23 -1.67 5.29 5.27
CA GLY A 23 -0.33 4.89 5.71
C GLY A 23 -0.06 5.09 7.20
N PHE A 24 0.98 4.42 7.71
CA PHE A 24 1.43 4.50 9.08
C PHE A 24 2.58 5.51 9.25
N ALA A 25 2.59 6.25 10.36
CA ALA A 25 3.60 7.25 10.66
C ALA A 25 4.89 6.62 11.22
N PHE A 26 5.68 6.00 10.35
CA PHE A 26 6.95 5.39 10.74
C PHE A 26 8.00 6.44 11.15
N GLU A 27 8.53 6.31 12.37
CA GLU A 27 9.62 7.13 12.90
C GLU A 27 10.88 6.99 12.04
N SER A 28 11.37 8.11 11.52
CA SER A 28 12.50 8.12 10.58
C SER A 28 13.83 7.72 11.24
N GLU A 29 13.94 7.92 12.55
CA GLU A 29 15.08 7.53 13.39
C GLU A 29 15.30 6.02 13.41
N LYS A 30 14.24 5.25 13.15
CA LYS A 30 14.26 3.79 13.11
C LYS A 30 14.48 3.24 11.70
N PHE A 31 14.78 4.09 10.72
CA PHE A 31 15.13 3.66 9.37
C PHE A 31 16.54 3.08 9.33
N SER A 32 16.67 1.94 8.67
CA SER A 32 17.94 1.21 8.51
C SER A 32 18.13 0.78 7.05
N LYS A 33 19.39 0.54 6.68
CA LYS A 33 19.77 -0.02 5.37
C LYS A 33 20.09 -1.52 5.45
N ASP A 34 20.31 -2.04 6.66
CA ASP A 34 20.92 -3.34 6.92
C ASP A 34 20.03 -4.27 7.75
N LYS A 35 19.04 -3.74 8.48
CA LYS A 35 18.19 -4.50 9.41
C LYS A 35 16.75 -4.02 9.44
N GLY A 36 15.83 -4.95 9.71
CA GLY A 36 14.41 -4.67 9.93
C GLY A 36 13.52 -5.07 8.75
N THR A 37 12.26 -4.64 8.81
CA THR A 37 11.22 -4.98 7.84
C THR A 37 11.21 -3.98 6.70
N GLN A 38 11.01 -4.47 5.48
CA GLN A 38 11.00 -3.63 4.28
C GLN A 38 9.83 -2.64 4.29
N LEU A 39 10.11 -1.35 4.12
CA LEU A 39 9.07 -0.31 4.10
C LEU A 39 8.58 -0.01 2.69
N ILE A 40 7.27 -0.04 2.48
CA ILE A 40 6.62 0.53 1.29
C ILE A 40 6.35 2.01 1.55
N ARG A 41 6.88 2.89 0.69
CA ARG A 41 6.69 4.34 0.83
C ARG A 41 6.44 4.96 -0.54
N ILE A 42 5.57 5.97 -0.59
CA ILE A 42 5.22 6.69 -1.83
C ILE A 42 6.43 7.25 -2.59
N ARG A 43 7.51 7.62 -1.87
CA ARG A 43 8.76 8.08 -2.47
C ARG A 43 9.46 7.04 -3.33
N ASP A 44 9.28 5.77 -3.00
CA ASP A 44 9.95 4.65 -3.67
C ASP A 44 9.18 4.20 -4.93
N LEU A 45 7.88 4.57 -5.05
CA LEU A 45 7.03 4.22 -6.20
C LEU A 45 7.53 4.80 -7.53
N LYS A 46 8.24 5.94 -7.52
CA LYS A 46 8.84 6.51 -8.75
C LYS A 46 9.84 5.56 -9.43
N ASN A 47 10.45 4.66 -8.66
CA ASN A 47 11.43 3.68 -9.16
C ASN A 47 10.79 2.31 -9.45
N GLY A 48 9.48 2.17 -9.25
CA GLY A 48 8.63 1.06 -9.71
C GLY A 48 8.75 -0.27 -8.99
N PHE A 49 9.92 -0.66 -8.46
CA PHE A 49 10.15 -2.08 -8.14
C PHE A 49 11.03 -2.37 -6.92
N SER A 50 11.58 -1.34 -6.24
CA SER A 50 12.46 -1.59 -5.09
C SER A 50 12.26 -0.55 -4.00
N THR A 51 12.10 -1.03 -2.78
CA THR A 51 12.20 -0.20 -1.58
C THR A 51 13.58 -0.40 -0.97
N LYS A 52 14.24 0.71 -0.67
CA LYS A 52 15.66 0.72 -0.22
C LYS A 52 15.82 0.93 1.28
N VAL A 53 14.71 1.05 1.99
CA VAL A 53 14.69 1.39 3.42
C VAL A 53 13.98 0.30 4.18
N LEU A 54 14.62 -0.14 5.24
CA LEU A 54 14.11 -1.07 6.23
C LEU A 54 13.69 -0.28 7.47
N PHE A 55 12.76 -0.82 8.25
CA PHE A 55 12.30 -0.28 9.52
C PHE A 55 12.62 -1.24 10.64
N ASN A 56 13.39 -0.76 11.60
CA ASN A 56 13.80 -1.51 12.78
C ASN A 56 13.07 -0.96 14.02
N GLY A 57 11.75 -1.01 13.99
CA GLY A 57 10.87 -0.53 15.04
C GLY A 57 9.61 -1.36 15.16
N GLU A 58 8.81 -1.06 16.17
CA GLU A 58 7.48 -1.65 16.31
C GLU A 58 6.49 -1.01 15.34
N PHE A 59 5.64 -1.82 14.74
CA PHE A 59 4.58 -1.40 13.83
C PHE A 59 3.35 -2.27 14.03
N ASN A 60 2.17 -1.74 13.71
CA ASN A 60 0.95 -2.53 13.73
C ASN A 60 0.99 -3.55 12.57
N LYS A 61 0.70 -4.82 12.88
CA LYS A 61 0.65 -5.93 11.93
C LYS A 61 -0.39 -5.73 10.82
N ASP A 62 -1.40 -4.89 11.03
CA ASP A 62 -2.37 -4.52 10.00
C ASP A 62 -1.71 -3.84 8.77
N TYR A 63 -0.49 -3.31 8.93
CA TYR A 63 0.31 -2.72 7.86
C TYR A 63 1.33 -3.67 7.23
N LEU A 64 1.35 -4.94 7.67
CA LEU A 64 2.19 -5.95 7.06
C LEU A 64 1.53 -6.44 5.77
N VAL A 65 2.22 -6.29 4.64
CA VAL A 65 1.75 -6.74 3.34
C VAL A 65 2.55 -7.97 2.93
N ASN A 66 1.87 -9.09 2.72
CA ASN A 66 2.47 -10.30 2.18
C ASN A 66 2.14 -10.46 0.70
N SER A 67 2.99 -11.17 -0.04
CA SER A 67 2.74 -11.42 -1.45
C SER A 67 1.49 -12.28 -1.63
N GLY A 68 0.54 -11.80 -2.44
CA GLY A 68 -0.74 -12.48 -2.69
C GLY A 68 -1.83 -12.17 -1.65
N GLU A 69 -1.53 -11.34 -0.64
CA GLU A 69 -2.53 -10.76 0.26
C GLU A 69 -2.83 -9.31 -0.17
N TYR A 70 -4.13 -9.00 -0.31
CA TYR A 70 -4.74 -7.78 -0.88
C TYR A 70 -4.71 -7.65 -2.42
#